data_AF-A0A1F3PEP4-F1
#
_entry.id   AF-A0A1F3PEP4-F1
#
_cell.length_a   1.000
_cell.length_b   1.000
_cell.length_c   1.000
_cell.angle_alpha   90.00
_cell.angle_beta   90.00
_cell.angle_gamma   90.00
#
_symmetry.space_group_name_H-M   'P 1'
#
loop_
_entity.id
_entity.type
_entity.pdbx_description
1 polymer ?
#
loop_
_entity_poly.entity_id
_entity_poly.type
_entity_poly.pdbx_seq_one_letter_code
_entity_poly.pdbx_strand_id
1 'polypeptide(L)'
;MKKLLIAISILISVSFFTASAQNKSFELTNDEINTMNAAIKGDTNLSKLLGLFGEPVDLYKKYKINLWCTDSIWNHDQQSIKKIRDLGSTRHFEMIPLIDWFTKDNSLTGEAGVSYLIKTDEATILFDLGVNEKDENPSPLQKNMTRLGIKPEDIDIIVISHNHGDHVGGDKWEGKNTFSFTNHQPPLKQMPVYTPVEMTYPGLNPVCTPLPTKIARGVATIGGIHNPVFFADIGEQAIAVNVENKGIIIISGCGHQSIEKILLRTEILFNEPIYGVLGGFHYPLEETRNIGWIYKYVVVGKLPWERLTVDEIRANCELIKARKIKLVGLSAHDSSDGSIAIFKQEFPDEFVNIRVGERIFIGN
;
A
#
# COMPACT_ATOMS: atom_id res chain seq x y z
N MET A 1 -15.34 11.28 -20.76
CA MET A 1 -15.66 9.84 -20.80
C MET A 1 -15.13 9.06 -22.01
N LYS A 2 -14.49 9.69 -23.01
CA LYS A 2 -13.84 8.99 -24.15
C LYS A 2 -12.29 8.93 -24.04
N LYS A 3 -11.73 9.12 -22.84
CA LYS A 3 -10.27 9.30 -22.65
C LYS A 3 -9.63 8.42 -21.56
N LEU A 4 -10.34 7.42 -21.04
CA LEU A 4 -9.79 6.43 -20.09
C LEU A 4 -9.30 5.14 -20.78
N LEU A 5 -9.54 4.99 -22.09
CA LEU A 5 -9.38 3.74 -22.83
C LEU A 5 -8.08 3.60 -23.63
N ILE A 6 -7.09 4.47 -23.42
CA ILE A 6 -5.82 4.43 -24.18
C ILE A 6 -4.59 4.07 -23.32
N ALA A 7 -4.73 3.96 -21.99
CA ALA A 7 -3.58 3.71 -21.10
C ALA A 7 -3.34 2.24 -20.70
N ILE A 8 -4.19 1.27 -21.11
CA ILE A 8 -4.03 -0.16 -20.76
C ILE A 8 -3.55 -0.95 -21.99
N SER A 9 -2.46 -0.49 -22.60
CA SER A 9 -1.78 -1.22 -23.66
C SER A 9 -0.29 -0.98 -23.48
N ILE A 10 0.47 -2.06 -23.30
CA ILE A 10 1.94 -2.17 -23.29
C ILE A 10 2.49 -2.60 -21.92
N LEU A 11 2.54 -3.92 -21.71
CA LEU A 11 3.76 -4.66 -21.35
C LEU A 11 3.48 -6.15 -21.53
N ILE A 12 3.56 -6.58 -22.79
CA ILE A 12 3.83 -7.96 -23.14
C ILE A 12 5.36 -8.08 -23.19
N SER A 13 5.96 -8.76 -22.21
CA SER A 13 7.27 -9.37 -22.37
C SER A 13 7.13 -10.87 -22.13
N VAL A 14 6.85 -11.58 -23.23
CA VAL A 14 6.94 -13.04 -23.31
C VAL A 14 8.42 -13.43 -23.21
N SER A 15 8.73 -14.43 -22.38
CA SER A 15 9.86 -15.35 -22.60
C SER A 15 9.65 -16.71 -21.91
N PHE A 16 9.27 -17.69 -22.75
CA PHE A 16 9.56 -19.14 -22.70
C PHE A 16 8.93 -20.07 -21.62
N PHE A 17 7.71 -20.52 -21.94
CA PHE A 17 7.27 -21.92 -22.11
C PHE A 17 7.87 -23.07 -21.28
N THR A 18 6.97 -23.83 -20.62
CA THR A 18 6.73 -25.23 -20.99
C THR A 18 5.24 -25.45 -21.32
N ALA A 19 4.97 -25.89 -22.55
CA ALA A 19 3.66 -25.88 -23.21
C ALA A 19 2.71 -27.03 -22.81
N SER A 20 3.06 -27.88 -21.84
CA SER A 20 2.29 -29.12 -21.60
C SER A 20 1.35 -29.07 -20.39
N ALA A 21 1.36 -28.01 -19.58
CA ALA A 21 0.49 -27.87 -18.41
C ALA A 21 -0.61 -26.80 -18.56
N GLN A 22 -0.47 -25.85 -19.49
CA GLN A 22 -1.22 -24.58 -19.45
C GLN A 22 -2.58 -24.53 -20.16
N ASN A 23 -2.96 -25.53 -20.96
CA ASN A 23 -4.21 -25.44 -21.74
C ASN A 23 -5.47 -25.99 -21.04
N LYS A 24 -5.40 -26.40 -19.76
CA LYS A 24 -6.57 -26.90 -19.01
C LYS A 24 -6.86 -26.20 -17.67
N SER A 25 -6.05 -25.24 -17.22
CA SER A 25 -6.03 -24.85 -15.79
C SER A 25 -6.62 -23.48 -15.43
N PHE A 26 -7.05 -22.66 -16.41
CA PHE A 26 -7.64 -21.33 -16.14
C PHE A 26 -9.07 -21.19 -16.67
N GLU A 27 -9.64 -22.25 -17.24
CA GLU A 27 -11.06 -22.28 -17.53
C GLU A 27 -11.86 -22.19 -16.23
N LEU A 28 -12.98 -21.47 -16.30
CA LEU A 28 -13.90 -21.38 -15.18
C LEU A 28 -14.77 -22.63 -15.17
N THR A 29 -14.92 -23.23 -14.01
CA THR A 29 -15.89 -24.29 -13.76
C THR A 29 -17.32 -23.74 -13.91
N ASN A 30 -18.27 -24.62 -14.18
CA ASN A 30 -19.69 -24.23 -14.21
C ASN A 30 -20.13 -23.63 -12.87
N ASP A 31 -19.57 -24.08 -11.75
CA ASP A 31 -19.89 -23.55 -10.42
C ASP A 31 -19.37 -22.11 -10.22
N GLU A 32 -18.14 -21.83 -10.64
CA GLU A 32 -17.58 -20.47 -10.65
C GLU A 32 -18.41 -19.52 -11.53
N ILE A 33 -18.80 -19.97 -12.73
CA ILE A 33 -19.64 -19.19 -13.65
C ILE A 33 -21.02 -18.96 -13.04
N ASN A 34 -21.65 -19.99 -12.47
CA ASN A 34 -22.98 -19.87 -11.87
C ASN A 34 -22.96 -18.95 -10.65
N THR A 35 -21.94 -19.06 -9.80
CA THR A 35 -21.75 -18.19 -8.62
C THR A 35 -21.54 -16.74 -9.04
N MET A 36 -20.64 -16.48 -9.99
CA MET A 36 -20.42 -15.14 -10.55
C MET A 36 -21.72 -14.57 -11.15
N ASN A 37 -22.41 -15.33 -12.01
CA ASN A 37 -23.64 -14.88 -12.66
C ASN A 37 -24.76 -14.60 -11.64
N ALA A 38 -24.89 -15.44 -10.61
CA ALA A 38 -25.84 -15.22 -9.52
C ALA A 38 -25.53 -13.91 -8.77
N ALA A 39 -24.25 -13.66 -8.47
CA ALA A 39 -23.82 -12.44 -7.80
C ALA A 39 -24.06 -11.19 -8.67
N ILE A 40 -23.70 -11.23 -9.95
CA ILE A 40 -23.93 -10.12 -10.91
C ILE A 40 -25.43 -9.82 -11.05
N LYS A 41 -26.26 -10.86 -11.13
CA LYS A 41 -27.72 -10.71 -11.21
C LYS A 41 -28.31 -10.12 -9.91
N GLY A 42 -27.72 -10.46 -8.76
CA GLY A 42 -28.15 -9.99 -7.45
C GLY A 42 -27.71 -8.57 -7.10
N ASP A 43 -26.72 -8.00 -7.81
CA ASP A 43 -26.14 -6.69 -7.52
C ASP A 43 -25.99 -5.84 -8.79
N THR A 44 -26.93 -4.89 -8.97
CA THR A 44 -26.93 -3.98 -10.12
C THR A 44 -25.70 -3.07 -10.16
N ASN A 45 -25.12 -2.73 -9.00
CA ASN A 45 -23.92 -1.91 -8.94
C ASN A 45 -22.69 -2.70 -9.39
N LEU A 46 -22.57 -3.96 -8.98
CA LEU A 46 -21.54 -4.88 -9.48
C LEU A 46 -21.66 -5.07 -11.00
N SER A 47 -22.88 -5.30 -11.51
CA SER A 47 -23.11 -5.47 -12.95
C SER A 47 -22.66 -4.24 -13.74
N LYS A 48 -23.02 -3.04 -13.29
CA LYS A 48 -22.58 -1.78 -13.91
C LYS A 48 -21.07 -1.61 -13.85
N LEU A 49 -20.46 -1.91 -12.69
CA LEU A 49 -19.01 -1.80 -12.50
C LEU A 49 -18.26 -2.71 -13.47
N LEU A 50 -18.60 -3.99 -13.54
CA LEU A 50 -17.95 -4.94 -14.45
C LEU A 50 -18.11 -4.51 -15.92
N GLY A 51 -19.27 -3.99 -16.30
CA GLY A 51 -19.52 -3.48 -17.65
C GLY A 51 -18.62 -2.30 -18.07
N LEU A 52 -17.95 -1.63 -17.13
CA LEU A 52 -16.93 -0.60 -17.44
C LEU A 52 -15.58 -1.22 -17.84
N PHE A 53 -15.29 -2.45 -17.40
CA PHE A 53 -13.98 -3.09 -17.56
C PHE A 53 -13.97 -4.19 -18.63
N GLY A 54 -15.10 -4.85 -18.89
CA GLY A 54 -15.23 -5.86 -19.94
C GLY A 54 -16.17 -7.01 -19.58
N GLU A 55 -16.06 -8.10 -20.33
CA GLU A 55 -16.87 -9.30 -20.11
C GLU A 55 -16.48 -9.99 -18.79
N PRO A 56 -17.43 -10.27 -17.87
CA PRO A 56 -17.12 -10.82 -16.54
C PRO A 56 -16.32 -12.13 -16.54
N VAL A 57 -16.61 -13.03 -17.49
CA VAL A 57 -15.88 -14.30 -17.64
C VAL A 57 -14.41 -14.04 -17.97
N ASP A 58 -14.12 -13.11 -18.87
CA ASP A 58 -12.75 -12.80 -19.29
C ASP A 58 -11.99 -12.10 -18.17
N LEU A 59 -12.65 -11.19 -17.44
CA LEU A 59 -12.09 -10.56 -16.24
C LEU A 59 -11.73 -11.61 -15.18
N TYR A 60 -12.61 -12.57 -14.91
CA TYR A 60 -12.35 -13.61 -13.93
C TYR A 60 -11.23 -14.57 -14.38
N LYS A 61 -11.19 -14.95 -15.66
CA LYS A 61 -10.06 -15.72 -16.21
C LYS A 61 -8.74 -14.97 -16.05
N LYS A 62 -8.72 -13.68 -16.36
CA LYS A 62 -7.54 -12.81 -16.16
C LYS A 62 -7.13 -12.74 -14.69
N TYR A 63 -8.09 -12.60 -13.77
CA TYR A 63 -7.82 -12.61 -12.34
C TYR A 63 -7.17 -13.93 -11.88
N LYS A 64 -7.66 -15.09 -12.34
CA LYS A 64 -7.03 -16.40 -12.02
C LYS A 64 -5.61 -16.52 -12.57
N ILE A 65 -5.35 -16.01 -13.77
CA ILE A 65 -4.00 -15.96 -14.34
C ILE A 65 -3.10 -15.09 -13.48
N ASN A 66 -3.57 -13.89 -13.09
CA ASN A 66 -2.81 -12.99 -12.23
C ASN A 66 -2.51 -13.63 -10.87
N LEU A 67 -3.50 -14.26 -10.21
CA LEU A 67 -3.30 -15.00 -8.96
C LEU A 67 -2.20 -16.05 -9.09
N TRP A 68 -2.24 -16.86 -10.15
CA TRP A 68 -1.21 -17.87 -10.39
C TRP A 68 0.18 -17.25 -10.61
N CYS A 69 0.27 -16.16 -11.37
CA CYS A 69 1.52 -15.44 -11.57
C CYS A 69 2.05 -14.89 -10.24
N THR A 70 1.22 -14.23 -9.45
CA THR A 70 1.62 -13.63 -8.17
C THR A 70 2.01 -14.69 -7.15
N ASP A 71 1.32 -15.82 -7.10
CA ASP A 71 1.68 -16.95 -6.23
C ASP A 71 3.01 -17.58 -6.66
N SER A 72 3.25 -17.69 -7.98
CA SER A 72 4.51 -18.19 -8.51
C SER A 72 5.68 -17.27 -8.16
N ILE A 73 5.50 -15.95 -8.31
CA ILE A 73 6.48 -14.93 -7.90
C ILE A 73 6.72 -15.00 -6.39
N TRP A 74 5.66 -15.02 -5.59
CA TRP A 74 5.76 -15.09 -4.13
C TRP A 74 6.54 -16.32 -3.67
N ASN A 75 6.22 -17.49 -4.22
CA ASN A 75 6.90 -18.75 -3.90
C ASN A 75 8.38 -18.75 -4.33
N HIS A 76 8.69 -18.16 -5.49
CA HIS A 76 10.07 -17.97 -5.93
C HIS A 76 10.83 -17.04 -4.95
N ASP A 77 10.24 -15.91 -4.61
CA ASP A 77 10.79 -14.91 -3.70
C ASP A 77 11.12 -15.49 -2.32
N GLN A 78 10.25 -16.34 -1.75
CA GLN A 78 10.53 -16.98 -0.45
C GLN A 78 11.83 -17.80 -0.47
N GLN A 79 12.23 -18.31 -1.64
CA GLN A 79 13.42 -19.14 -1.80
C GLN A 79 14.65 -18.31 -2.19
N SER A 80 14.46 -17.27 -3.01
CA SER A 80 15.52 -16.48 -3.60
C SER A 80 15.93 -15.28 -2.74
N ILE A 81 14.98 -14.58 -2.12
CA ILE A 81 15.24 -13.42 -1.27
C ILE A 81 16.05 -13.83 -0.04
N LYS A 82 17.09 -13.06 0.24
CA LYS A 82 17.99 -13.28 1.38
C LYS A 82 17.90 -12.10 2.34
N LYS A 83 18.31 -12.37 3.58
CA LYS A 83 18.44 -11.36 4.63
C LYS A 83 19.24 -10.15 4.13
N ILE A 84 18.76 -8.95 4.45
CA ILE A 84 19.52 -7.72 4.24
C ILE A 84 20.64 -7.71 5.26
N ARG A 85 21.88 -7.81 4.78
CA ARG A 85 23.07 -7.70 5.63
C ARG A 85 23.37 -6.23 5.91
N ASP A 86 23.93 -5.97 7.08
CA ASP A 86 24.44 -4.65 7.46
C ASP A 86 23.39 -3.53 7.36
N LEU A 87 22.12 -3.83 7.66
CA LEU A 87 21.06 -2.81 7.71
C LEU A 87 21.46 -1.67 8.65
N GLY A 88 22.02 -2.01 9.82
CA GLY A 88 22.24 -1.09 10.92
C GLY A 88 20.94 -0.81 11.68
N SER A 89 20.95 0.19 12.56
CA SER A 89 19.80 0.61 13.35
C SER A 89 19.80 2.13 13.57
N THR A 90 18.67 2.63 14.05
CA THR A 90 18.47 4.02 14.52
C THR A 90 18.08 4.04 15.99
N ARG A 91 18.52 5.05 16.74
CA ARG A 91 18.07 5.32 18.12
C ARG A 91 16.83 6.19 18.17
N HIS A 92 16.61 6.99 17.14
CA HIS A 92 15.45 7.83 16.98
C HIS A 92 14.51 7.26 15.93
N PHE A 93 13.24 7.11 16.26
CA PHE A 93 12.15 6.90 15.31
C PHE A 93 11.02 7.87 15.61
N GLU A 94 10.65 8.69 14.63
CA GLU A 94 9.44 9.51 14.66
C GLU A 94 8.69 9.31 13.34
N MET A 95 7.40 8.98 13.41
CA MET A 95 6.48 9.01 12.28
C MET A 95 5.44 10.11 12.51
N ILE A 96 5.28 10.99 11.52
CA ILE A 96 4.28 12.06 11.51
C ILE A 96 3.40 11.85 10.29
N PRO A 97 2.12 11.46 10.46
CA PRO A 97 1.19 11.48 9.35
C PRO A 97 1.00 12.91 8.85
N LEU A 98 1.28 13.11 7.57
CA LEU A 98 1.08 14.38 6.87
C LEU A 98 -0.21 14.35 6.05
N ILE A 99 -0.62 13.18 5.57
CA ILE A 99 -1.92 12.90 4.99
C ILE A 99 -2.41 11.54 5.52
N ASP A 100 -3.64 11.56 6.00
CA ASP A 100 -4.49 10.44 6.40
C ASP A 100 -5.91 11.03 6.53
N TRP A 101 -6.90 10.22 6.91
CA TRP A 101 -8.28 10.70 7.05
C TRP A 101 -8.49 11.59 8.29
N PHE A 102 -8.07 11.10 9.46
CA PHE A 102 -8.28 11.81 10.72
C PHE A 102 -7.17 12.83 10.96
N THR A 103 -7.53 14.02 11.43
CA THR A 103 -6.58 15.06 11.84
C THR A 103 -6.55 15.18 13.36
N LYS A 104 -5.42 15.61 13.94
CA LYS A 104 -5.36 15.90 15.38
C LYS A 104 -6.19 17.13 15.78
N ASP A 105 -6.35 18.09 14.85
CA ASP A 105 -7.09 19.33 15.05
C ASP A 105 -7.58 19.92 13.70
N ASN A 106 -8.46 20.92 13.78
CA ASN A 106 -9.12 21.53 12.63
C ASN A 106 -8.21 22.44 11.77
N SER A 107 -6.95 22.64 12.16
CA SER A 107 -6.00 23.45 11.40
C SER A 107 -5.21 22.65 10.37
N LEU A 108 -5.42 21.34 10.32
CA LEU A 108 -4.85 20.40 9.35
C LEU A 108 -5.94 19.86 8.44
N THR A 109 -5.53 19.38 7.27
CA THR A 109 -6.43 18.81 6.25
C THR A 109 -6.24 17.30 6.20
N GLY A 110 -7.33 16.54 6.28
CA GLY A 110 -7.32 15.10 6.02
C GLY A 110 -7.71 14.81 4.57
N GLU A 111 -7.26 13.67 4.04
CA GLU A 111 -7.67 13.14 2.74
C GLU A 111 -7.82 11.61 2.80
N ALA A 112 -8.51 11.05 1.81
CA ALA A 112 -8.55 9.62 1.53
C ALA A 112 -7.27 9.14 0.83
N GLY A 113 -6.11 9.39 1.44
CA GLY A 113 -4.81 8.97 0.93
C GLY A 113 -3.76 8.92 2.03
N VAL A 114 -2.52 8.64 1.67
CA VAL A 114 -1.41 8.43 2.63
C VAL A 114 -0.23 9.33 2.33
N SER A 115 0.32 9.95 3.38
CA SER A 115 1.67 10.48 3.36
C SER A 115 2.23 10.54 4.77
N TYR A 116 3.36 9.90 5.01
CA TYR A 116 4.01 9.82 6.32
C TYR A 116 5.42 10.39 6.25
N LEU A 117 5.74 11.32 7.16
CA LEU A 117 7.12 11.76 7.38
C LEU A 117 7.76 10.88 8.44
N ILE A 118 8.78 10.13 8.06
CA ILE A 118 9.52 9.22 8.95
C ILE A 118 10.90 9.81 9.19
N LYS A 119 11.29 9.98 10.45
CA LYS A 119 12.61 10.50 10.83
C LYS A 119 13.39 9.46 11.60
N THR A 120 14.66 9.33 11.21
CA THR A 120 15.65 8.51 11.88
C THR A 120 16.88 9.36 12.26
N ASP A 121 17.90 8.74 12.85
CA ASP A 121 19.17 9.40 13.12
C ASP A 121 19.91 9.85 11.84
N GLU A 122 19.58 9.27 10.68
CA GLU A 122 20.31 9.52 9.42
C GLU A 122 19.47 10.24 8.38
N ALA A 123 18.17 10.00 8.30
CA ALA A 123 17.34 10.49 7.20
C ALA A 123 15.94 10.91 7.64
N THR A 124 15.43 11.95 6.98
CA THR A 124 14.00 12.29 6.93
C THR A 124 13.40 11.76 5.62
N ILE A 125 12.47 10.83 5.72
CA ILE A 125 11.87 10.11 4.60
C ILE A 125 10.42 10.55 4.45
N LEU A 126 10.02 10.95 3.24
CA LEU A 126 8.62 11.14 2.88
C LEU A 126 8.11 9.88 2.18
N PHE A 127 7.21 9.16 2.84
CA PHE A 127 6.57 7.96 2.31
C PHE A 127 5.17 8.30 1.82
N ASP A 128 4.94 8.15 0.51
CA ASP A 128 3.73 8.55 -0.23
C ASP A 128 3.38 10.05 -0.12
N LEU A 129 2.48 10.52 -0.98
CA LEU A 129 2.24 11.94 -1.27
C LEU A 129 0.76 12.38 -1.20
N GLY A 130 -0.14 11.52 -0.72
CA GLY A 130 -1.59 11.77 -0.65
C GLY A 130 -2.26 11.78 -2.02
N VAL A 131 -3.45 12.39 -2.10
CA VAL A 131 -4.30 12.36 -3.32
C VAL A 131 -4.39 13.72 -4.03
N ASN A 132 -4.46 14.83 -3.29
CA ASN A 132 -4.72 16.16 -3.86
C ASN A 132 -5.88 16.15 -4.89
N GLU A 133 -7.03 15.55 -4.51
CA GLU A 133 -8.16 15.25 -5.42
C GLU A 133 -8.65 16.47 -6.22
N LYS A 134 -8.52 17.67 -5.62
CA LYS A 134 -8.95 18.95 -6.18
C LYS A 134 -7.88 19.66 -7.04
N ASP A 135 -6.74 19.01 -7.30
CA ASP A 135 -5.58 19.56 -8.04
C ASP A 135 -5.13 20.94 -7.51
N GLU A 136 -5.12 21.11 -6.18
CA GLU A 136 -4.86 22.38 -5.49
C GLU A 136 -3.36 22.73 -5.47
N ASN A 137 -3.07 24.03 -5.35
CA ASN A 137 -1.75 24.57 -5.07
C ASN A 137 -1.86 25.77 -4.10
N PRO A 138 -1.33 25.67 -2.87
CA PRO A 138 -0.67 24.50 -2.29
C PRO A 138 -1.63 23.32 -2.12
N SER A 139 -1.12 22.09 -2.31
CA SER A 139 -1.88 20.86 -2.04
C SER A 139 -2.18 20.70 -0.54
N PRO A 140 -3.11 19.80 -0.14
CA PRO A 140 -3.31 19.44 1.27
C PRO A 140 -2.02 18.99 1.97
N LEU A 141 -1.18 18.20 1.30
CA LEU A 141 0.13 17.80 1.83
C LEU A 141 1.02 19.01 2.11
N GLN A 142 1.15 19.95 1.16
CA GLN A 142 1.95 21.17 1.35
C GLN A 142 1.39 22.07 2.45
N LYS A 143 0.06 22.20 2.56
CA LYS A 143 -0.60 22.96 3.62
C LYS A 143 -0.27 22.37 4.99
N ASN A 144 -0.34 21.05 5.13
CA ASN A 144 -0.02 20.36 6.38
C ASN A 144 1.47 20.45 6.72
N MET A 145 2.37 20.25 5.76
CA MET A 145 3.81 20.45 5.95
C MET A 145 4.10 21.86 6.47
N THR A 146 3.55 22.88 5.80
CA THR A 146 3.73 24.29 6.19
C THR A 146 3.22 24.53 7.62
N ARG A 147 2.04 24.01 7.95
CA ARG A 147 1.42 24.16 9.28
C ARG A 147 2.24 23.49 10.39
N LEU A 148 2.91 22.39 10.07
CA LEU A 148 3.76 21.63 10.97
C LEU A 148 5.23 22.10 10.96
N GLY A 149 5.56 23.15 10.19
CA GLY A 149 6.90 23.70 10.10
C GLY A 149 7.90 22.82 9.35
N ILE A 150 7.41 21.91 8.49
CA ILE A 150 8.21 21.03 7.65
C ILE A 150 8.35 21.67 6.27
N LYS A 151 9.57 21.72 5.75
CA LYS A 151 9.86 22.24 4.41
C LYS A 151 10.24 21.11 3.47
N PRO A 152 9.98 21.23 2.15
CA PRO A 152 10.45 20.24 1.18
C PRO A 152 11.96 20.00 1.22
N GLU A 153 12.75 21.02 1.59
CA GLU A 153 14.20 20.92 1.71
C GLU A 153 14.66 20.04 2.88
N ASP A 154 13.79 19.80 3.87
CA ASP A 154 14.07 18.94 5.02
C ASP A 154 13.99 17.44 4.66
N ILE A 155 13.42 17.09 3.51
CA ILE A 155 13.22 15.69 3.08
C ILE A 155 14.50 15.17 2.42
N ASP A 156 15.04 14.05 2.89
CA ASP A 156 16.26 13.44 2.36
C ASP A 156 15.97 12.33 1.36
N ILE A 157 14.84 11.64 1.50
CA ILE A 157 14.45 10.49 0.67
C ILE A 157 12.94 10.53 0.42
N ILE A 158 12.51 10.19 -0.80
CA ILE A 158 11.10 9.88 -1.09
C ILE A 158 10.96 8.38 -1.34
N VAL A 159 9.92 7.77 -0.82
CA VAL A 159 9.55 6.38 -1.13
C VAL A 159 8.07 6.35 -1.51
N ILE A 160 7.76 5.71 -2.63
CA ILE A 160 6.39 5.47 -3.08
C ILE A 160 6.04 4.00 -2.82
N SER A 161 4.92 3.74 -2.16
CA SER A 161 4.44 2.40 -1.83
C SER A 161 3.94 1.65 -3.05
N HIS A 162 3.10 2.29 -3.86
CA HIS A 162 2.53 1.83 -5.14
C HIS A 162 2.00 3.00 -5.98
N ASN A 163 1.73 2.74 -7.26
CA ASN A 163 1.28 3.77 -8.20
C ASN A 163 -0.24 3.87 -8.25
N HIS A 164 -0.86 4.37 -7.18
CA HIS A 164 -2.26 4.82 -7.18
C HIS A 164 -2.34 6.30 -6.84
N GLY A 165 -3.35 6.98 -7.37
CA GLY A 165 -3.57 8.41 -7.22
C GLY A 165 -3.52 8.91 -5.78
N ASP A 166 -4.04 8.15 -4.82
CA ASP A 166 -4.05 8.48 -3.39
C ASP A 166 -2.72 8.31 -2.65
N HIS A 167 -1.69 7.88 -3.37
CA HIS A 167 -0.31 7.73 -2.89
C HIS A 167 0.71 8.57 -3.68
N VAL A 168 0.41 8.94 -4.93
CA VAL A 168 1.34 9.68 -5.82
C VAL A 168 0.99 11.16 -5.98
N GLY A 169 -0.03 11.65 -5.28
CA GLY A 169 -0.50 13.04 -5.32
C GLY A 169 -1.56 13.32 -6.39
N GLY A 170 -2.25 12.28 -6.87
CA GLY A 170 -3.43 12.33 -7.73
C GLY A 170 -3.34 11.49 -9.01
N ASP A 171 -4.50 11.08 -9.53
CA ASP A 171 -4.66 10.23 -10.73
C ASP A 171 -3.93 10.76 -11.97
N LYS A 172 -3.76 12.09 -12.04
CA LYS A 172 -3.02 12.78 -13.11
C LYS A 172 -1.56 12.32 -13.17
N TRP A 173 -0.97 12.01 -12.02
CA TRP A 173 0.41 11.54 -11.92
C TRP A 173 0.49 10.03 -12.06
N GLU A 174 -0.47 9.31 -11.48
CA GLU A 174 -0.63 7.86 -11.64
C GLU A 174 -0.59 7.45 -13.13
N GLY A 175 -1.46 8.05 -13.95
CA GLY A 175 -1.57 7.74 -15.37
C GLY A 175 -0.35 8.12 -16.22
N LYS A 176 0.65 8.77 -15.62
CA LYS A 176 1.93 9.14 -16.26
C LYS A 176 3.13 8.40 -15.65
N ASN A 177 2.91 7.48 -14.72
CA ASN A 177 3.98 6.83 -13.94
C ASN A 177 4.96 7.87 -13.37
N THR A 178 4.41 8.87 -12.71
CA THR A 178 5.14 9.95 -12.06
C THR A 178 4.42 10.33 -10.78
N PHE A 179 4.94 11.31 -10.05
CA PHE A 179 4.38 11.71 -8.76
C PHE A 179 4.59 13.20 -8.54
N SER A 180 3.79 13.81 -7.67
CA SER A 180 4.08 15.16 -7.16
C SER A 180 3.29 15.45 -5.90
N PHE A 181 3.90 16.12 -4.94
CA PHE A 181 3.19 16.65 -3.78
C PHE A 181 2.50 18.00 -4.06
N THR A 182 2.43 18.46 -5.32
CA THR A 182 1.70 19.68 -5.74
C THR A 182 0.94 19.44 -7.05
N ASN A 183 0.10 20.39 -7.50
CA ASN A 183 -0.55 20.29 -8.81
C ASN A 183 0.39 20.44 -10.03
N HIS A 184 1.67 20.75 -9.82
CA HIS A 184 2.72 20.73 -10.83
C HIS A 184 3.97 20.06 -10.24
N GLN A 185 5.04 19.88 -11.03
CA GLN A 185 6.31 19.30 -10.57
C GLN A 185 7.36 20.42 -10.43
N PRO A 186 7.43 21.11 -9.28
CA PRO A 186 8.46 22.12 -9.06
C PRO A 186 9.85 21.45 -9.05
N PRO A 187 10.93 22.18 -9.39
CA PRO A 187 12.27 21.66 -9.20
C PRO A 187 12.50 21.26 -7.74
N LEU A 188 13.03 20.06 -7.52
CA LEU A 188 13.39 19.54 -6.20
C LEU A 188 14.92 19.47 -6.08
N LYS A 189 15.44 19.53 -4.84
CA LYS A 189 16.85 19.19 -4.61
C LYS A 189 17.11 17.75 -5.04
N GLN A 190 18.33 17.46 -5.47
CA GLN A 190 18.71 16.08 -5.78
C GLN A 190 18.59 15.22 -4.51
N MET A 191 17.80 14.16 -4.59
CA MET A 191 17.61 13.19 -3.51
C MET A 191 17.31 11.80 -4.08
N PRO A 192 17.59 10.71 -3.33
CA PRO A 192 17.10 9.39 -3.67
C PRO A 192 15.58 9.34 -3.66
N VAL A 193 15.01 8.66 -4.66
CA VAL A 193 13.60 8.33 -4.72
C VAL A 193 13.48 6.85 -5.01
N TYR A 194 12.72 6.11 -4.21
CA TYR A 194 12.52 4.67 -4.39
C TYR A 194 11.06 4.38 -4.74
N THR A 195 10.85 3.65 -5.84
CA THR A 195 9.51 3.40 -6.39
C THR A 195 9.32 1.90 -6.65
N PRO A 196 8.08 1.39 -6.59
CA PRO A 196 7.83 -0.06 -6.70
C PRO A 196 7.79 -0.52 -8.16
N VAL A 197 7.55 0.42 -9.07
CA VAL A 197 7.58 0.27 -10.52
C VAL A 197 8.42 1.41 -11.10
N GLU A 198 8.75 1.32 -12.38
CA GLU A 198 9.43 2.39 -13.10
C GLU A 198 8.58 3.67 -13.07
N MET A 199 9.17 4.74 -12.52
CA MET A 199 8.54 6.05 -12.41
C MET A 199 9.54 7.15 -12.76
N THR A 200 9.02 8.32 -13.12
CA THR A 200 9.85 9.48 -13.49
C THR A 200 9.53 10.69 -12.63
N TYR A 201 10.46 11.64 -12.55
CA TYR A 201 10.20 12.99 -12.06
C TYR A 201 11.22 13.94 -12.71
N PRO A 202 10.82 15.11 -13.25
CA PRO A 202 11.76 16.02 -13.92
C PRO A 202 12.91 16.44 -13.00
N GLY A 203 14.15 16.11 -13.40
CA GLY A 203 15.37 16.47 -12.66
C GLY A 203 15.74 15.55 -11.51
N LEU A 204 14.99 14.46 -11.27
CA LEU A 204 15.36 13.39 -10.35
C LEU A 204 15.57 12.08 -11.11
N ASN A 205 16.21 11.12 -10.46
CA ASN A 205 16.43 9.78 -10.99
C ASN A 205 15.81 8.76 -10.03
N PRO A 206 14.48 8.51 -10.10
CA PRO A 206 13.86 7.47 -9.30
C PRO A 206 14.48 6.10 -9.56
N VAL A 207 14.64 5.31 -8.50
CA VAL A 207 15.17 3.96 -8.51
C VAL A 207 14.01 3.00 -8.28
N CYS A 208 13.70 2.19 -9.28
CA CYS A 208 12.73 1.10 -9.16
C CYS A 208 13.29 0.00 -8.25
N THR A 209 12.60 -0.28 -7.14
CA THR A 209 12.96 -1.26 -6.10
C THR A 209 11.93 -2.38 -6.01
N PRO A 210 11.81 -3.24 -7.04
CA PRO A 210 10.94 -4.41 -6.96
C PRO A 210 11.44 -5.44 -5.93
N LEU A 211 12.73 -5.40 -5.60
CA LEU A 211 13.36 -6.26 -4.60
C LEU A 211 13.72 -5.48 -3.32
N PRO A 212 13.82 -6.18 -2.17
CA PRO A 212 14.23 -5.58 -0.90
C PRO A 212 15.54 -4.80 -1.03
N THR A 213 15.51 -3.54 -0.60
CA THR A 213 16.61 -2.61 -0.82
C THR A 213 16.87 -1.80 0.44
N LYS A 214 18.12 -1.78 0.91
CA LYS A 214 18.55 -0.85 1.97
C LYS A 214 18.56 0.57 1.41
N ILE A 215 17.85 1.49 2.06
CA ILE A 215 17.71 2.89 1.62
C ILE A 215 18.42 3.89 2.54
N ALA A 216 18.64 3.50 3.81
CA ALA A 216 19.47 4.20 4.78
C ALA A 216 19.96 3.20 5.86
N ARG A 217 20.86 3.61 6.76
CA ARG A 217 21.20 2.90 8.00
C ARG A 217 19.95 2.74 8.84
N GLY A 218 19.63 1.48 9.15
CA GLY A 218 18.43 1.12 9.87
C GLY A 218 17.16 1.20 9.03
N VAL A 219 17.22 1.46 7.72
CA VAL A 219 16.01 1.60 6.89
C VAL A 219 16.13 0.84 5.57
N ALA A 220 15.11 0.06 5.23
CA ALA A 220 14.98 -0.63 3.96
C ALA A 220 13.55 -0.58 3.44
N THR A 221 13.36 -0.72 2.13
CA THR A 221 12.08 -1.21 1.59
C THR A 221 12.11 -2.75 1.62
N ILE A 222 10.96 -3.39 1.83
CA ILE A 222 10.85 -4.86 1.81
C ILE A 222 10.68 -5.44 0.38
N GLY A 223 10.86 -4.57 -0.63
CA GLY A 223 10.58 -4.85 -2.04
C GLY A 223 9.09 -4.87 -2.34
N GLY A 224 8.77 -4.99 -3.62
CA GLY A 224 7.40 -5.20 -4.07
C GLY A 224 6.90 -6.58 -3.65
N ILE A 225 5.66 -6.63 -3.17
CA ILE A 225 4.90 -7.87 -3.05
C ILE A 225 3.66 -7.68 -3.91
N HIS A 226 3.49 -8.57 -4.88
CA HIS A 226 2.35 -8.54 -5.79
C HIS A 226 1.13 -9.19 -5.13
N ASN A 227 -0.02 -8.53 -5.25
CA ASN A 227 -1.29 -9.10 -4.89
C ASN A 227 -2.38 -8.56 -5.84
N PRO A 228 -3.03 -9.43 -6.63
CA PRO A 228 -3.99 -8.97 -7.59
C PRO A 228 -5.31 -8.63 -6.90
N VAL A 229 -5.85 -7.48 -7.25
CA VAL A 229 -7.28 -7.21 -7.15
C VAL A 229 -7.96 -7.71 -8.42
N PHE A 230 -9.28 -7.83 -8.42
CA PHE A 230 -10.01 -8.41 -9.55
C PHE A 230 -9.70 -7.74 -10.91
N PHE A 231 -9.41 -6.44 -10.90
CA PHE A 231 -9.21 -5.65 -12.12
C PHE A 231 -7.74 -5.47 -12.54
N ALA A 232 -6.79 -5.64 -11.62
CA ALA A 232 -5.39 -5.32 -11.84
C ALA A 232 -4.48 -6.09 -10.87
N ASP A 233 -3.24 -6.32 -11.29
CA ASP A 233 -2.18 -6.72 -10.38
C ASP A 233 -1.53 -5.47 -9.77
N ILE A 234 -1.31 -5.49 -8.46
CA ILE A 234 -0.72 -4.38 -7.72
C ILE A 234 0.51 -4.89 -7.00
N GLY A 235 1.67 -4.34 -7.36
CA GLY A 235 2.91 -4.49 -6.61
C GLY A 235 3.06 -3.34 -5.63
N GLU A 236 3.09 -3.63 -4.33
CA GLU A 236 3.28 -2.62 -3.28
C GLU A 236 4.50 -2.94 -2.42
N GLN A 237 5.28 -1.91 -2.06
CA GLN A 237 6.37 -2.01 -1.10
C GLN A 237 6.04 -1.27 0.21
N ALA A 238 6.55 -1.84 1.32
CA ALA A 238 6.49 -1.22 2.64
C ALA A 238 7.91 -0.85 3.11
N ILE A 239 8.02 0.09 4.05
CA ILE A 239 9.28 0.48 4.68
C ILE A 239 9.47 -0.31 5.98
N ALA A 240 10.69 -0.76 6.21
CA ALA A 240 11.15 -1.34 7.46
C ALA A 240 12.18 -0.42 8.12
N VAL A 241 11.96 -0.07 9.40
CA VAL A 241 12.89 0.69 10.22
C VAL A 241 13.35 -0.14 11.40
N ASN A 242 14.65 -0.42 11.50
CA ASN A 242 15.27 -1.12 12.62
C ASN A 242 15.62 -0.15 13.76
N VAL A 243 14.86 -0.20 14.84
CA VAL A 243 15.06 0.63 16.03
C VAL A 243 15.90 -0.11 17.05
N GLU A 244 16.98 0.54 17.50
CA GLU A 244 17.95 -0.04 18.43
C GLU A 244 17.27 -0.56 19.70
N ASN A 245 17.57 -1.80 20.10
CA ASN A 245 17.01 -2.48 21.28
C ASN A 245 15.47 -2.70 21.26
N LYS A 246 14.82 -2.51 20.11
CA LYS A 246 13.37 -2.72 19.93
C LYS A 246 13.07 -3.72 18.82
N GLY A 247 13.62 -3.49 17.63
CA GLY A 247 13.40 -4.32 16.45
C GLY A 247 12.78 -3.54 15.29
N ILE A 248 12.14 -4.25 14.37
CA ILE A 248 11.65 -3.70 13.10
C ILE A 248 10.26 -3.07 13.26
N ILE A 249 10.11 -1.83 12.84
CA ILE A 249 8.81 -1.18 12.60
C ILE A 249 8.53 -1.23 11.11
N ILE A 250 7.43 -1.87 10.71
CA ILE A 250 6.96 -1.89 9.33
C ILE A 250 5.89 -0.82 9.12
N ILE A 251 6.03 -0.08 8.03
CA ILE A 251 5.14 1.00 7.64
C ILE A 251 4.62 0.73 6.23
N SER A 252 3.31 0.52 6.12
CA SER A 252 2.58 0.18 4.89
C SER A 252 1.86 1.40 4.32
N GLY A 253 1.70 1.46 2.99
CA GLY A 253 0.89 2.45 2.32
C GLY A 253 -0.59 2.09 2.45
N CYS A 254 -1.07 1.25 1.53
CA CYS A 254 -2.42 0.67 1.51
C CYS A 254 -2.44 -0.78 2.04
N GLY A 255 -1.31 -1.50 1.97
CA GLY A 255 -1.26 -2.89 2.41
C GLY A 255 -1.89 -3.89 1.44
N HIS A 256 -1.87 -3.60 0.13
CA HIS A 256 -2.26 -4.55 -0.93
C HIS A 256 -1.52 -5.88 -0.78
N GLN A 257 -0.31 -5.88 -0.20
CA GLN A 257 0.47 -7.10 0.04
C GLN A 257 -0.25 -8.12 0.94
N SER A 258 -1.23 -7.71 1.75
CA SER A 258 -1.71 -8.41 2.95
C SER A 258 -0.72 -8.37 4.11
N ILE A 259 -1.26 -8.30 5.34
CA ILE A 259 -0.45 -8.28 6.55
C ILE A 259 0.37 -9.57 6.71
N GLU A 260 -0.18 -10.72 6.32
CA GLU A 260 0.52 -12.00 6.40
C GLU A 260 1.80 -11.99 5.57
N LYS A 261 1.72 -11.59 4.28
CA LYS A 261 2.90 -11.54 3.40
C LYS A 261 3.90 -10.50 3.90
N ILE A 262 3.45 -9.36 4.41
CA ILE A 262 4.33 -8.35 5.01
C ILE A 262 5.12 -8.94 6.19
N LEU A 263 4.45 -9.60 7.13
CA LEU A 263 5.08 -10.20 8.30
C LEU A 263 6.08 -11.29 7.90
N LEU A 264 5.68 -12.20 7.01
CA LEU A 264 6.55 -13.27 6.51
C LEU A 264 7.79 -12.75 5.77
N ARG A 265 7.61 -11.77 4.87
CA ARG A 265 8.72 -11.12 4.16
C ARG A 265 9.67 -10.46 5.15
N THR A 266 9.15 -9.78 6.16
CA THR A 266 9.96 -9.12 7.20
C THR A 266 10.81 -10.13 7.98
N GLU A 267 10.24 -11.27 8.36
CA GLU A 267 10.94 -12.35 9.06
C GLU A 267 12.03 -13.02 8.20
N ILE A 268 11.87 -13.03 6.87
CA ILE A 268 12.92 -13.48 5.94
C ILE A 268 14.07 -12.48 5.86
N LEU A 269 13.76 -11.18 5.89
CA LEU A 269 14.72 -10.12 5.62
C LEU A 269 15.60 -9.76 6.82
N PHE A 270 15.07 -9.87 8.04
CA PHE A 270 15.71 -9.34 9.24
C PHE A 270 15.86 -10.41 10.32
N ASN A 271 16.83 -10.23 11.22
CA ASN A 271 17.00 -11.10 12.38
C ASN A 271 16.25 -10.57 13.60
N GLU A 272 16.04 -9.26 13.62
CA GLU A 272 15.35 -8.53 14.65
C GLU A 272 13.86 -8.87 14.66
N PRO A 273 13.22 -8.94 15.85
CA PRO A 273 11.80 -9.16 15.93
C PRO A 273 11.03 -7.97 15.33
N ILE A 274 9.81 -8.23 14.88
CA ILE A 274 8.89 -7.17 14.48
C ILE A 274 8.38 -6.50 15.75
N TYR A 275 8.72 -5.23 15.92
CA TYR A 275 8.30 -4.40 17.04
C TYR A 275 6.99 -3.66 16.75
N GLY A 276 6.81 -3.18 15.52
CA GLY A 276 5.66 -2.36 15.15
C GLY A 276 5.13 -2.60 13.75
N VAL A 277 3.82 -2.40 13.56
CA VAL A 277 3.14 -2.48 12.27
C VAL A 277 2.17 -1.29 12.18
N LEU A 278 2.42 -0.39 11.22
CA LEU A 278 1.71 0.87 11.05
C LEU A 278 1.29 1.04 9.58
N GLY A 279 0.15 1.68 9.34
CA GLY A 279 -0.27 2.13 8.00
C GLY A 279 -1.61 1.56 7.54
N GLY A 280 -1.83 1.56 6.22
CA GLY A 280 -2.99 0.92 5.60
C GLY A 280 -2.83 -0.58 5.42
N PHE A 281 -3.96 -1.28 5.53
CA PHE A 281 -4.05 -2.72 5.34
C PHE A 281 -5.33 -3.16 4.60
N HIS A 282 -6.03 -2.25 3.92
CA HIS A 282 -7.25 -2.52 3.16
C HIS A 282 -8.32 -3.29 3.95
N TYR A 283 -8.79 -2.72 5.06
CA TYR A 283 -9.91 -3.29 5.83
C TYR A 283 -11.23 -2.50 5.68
N PRO A 284 -11.87 -2.49 4.49
CA PRO A 284 -13.15 -1.82 4.27
C PRO A 284 -14.33 -2.71 4.69
N LEU A 285 -14.46 -3.02 5.98
CA LEU A 285 -15.51 -3.90 6.51
C LEU A 285 -16.92 -3.36 6.27
N GLU A 286 -17.09 -2.04 6.35
CA GLU A 286 -18.35 -1.35 6.13
C GLU A 286 -18.16 -0.02 5.39
N GLU A 287 -19.23 0.48 4.78
CA GLU A 287 -19.23 1.82 4.20
C GLU A 287 -19.17 2.88 5.31
N THR A 288 -18.17 3.75 5.24
CA THR A 288 -17.98 4.86 6.18
C THR A 288 -17.09 5.93 5.56
N ARG A 289 -17.22 7.19 5.99
CA ARG A 289 -16.30 8.28 5.58
C ARG A 289 -16.15 8.35 4.06
N ASN A 290 -14.97 8.04 3.52
CA ASN A 290 -14.65 7.92 2.09
C ASN A 290 -14.67 6.49 1.55
N ILE A 291 -14.77 5.49 2.43
CA ILE A 291 -14.92 4.08 2.07
C ILE A 291 -16.35 3.90 1.60
N GLY A 292 -16.57 4.24 0.33
CA GLY A 292 -17.87 4.14 -0.31
C GLY A 292 -18.16 2.74 -0.83
N TRP A 293 -19.34 2.60 -1.43
CA TRP A 293 -19.86 1.35 -2.00
C TRP A 293 -18.91 0.61 -2.96
N ILE A 294 -17.91 1.28 -3.56
CA ILE A 294 -16.98 0.65 -4.50
C ILE A 294 -15.90 -0.20 -3.79
N TYR A 295 -15.49 0.18 -2.57
CA TYR A 295 -14.39 -0.48 -1.85
C TYR A 295 -14.68 -1.95 -1.56
N LYS A 296 -15.96 -2.32 -1.41
CA LYS A 296 -16.37 -3.71 -1.22
C LYS A 296 -16.10 -4.61 -2.44
N TYR A 297 -15.88 -4.06 -3.63
CA TYR A 297 -15.56 -4.84 -4.85
C TYR A 297 -14.06 -4.91 -5.15
N VAL A 298 -13.27 -4.02 -4.56
CA VAL A 298 -11.82 -3.90 -4.78
C VAL A 298 -11.06 -4.31 -3.53
N VAL A 299 -11.55 -5.34 -2.85
CA VAL A 299 -10.88 -5.90 -1.67
C VAL A 299 -9.73 -6.77 -2.12
N VAL A 300 -8.58 -6.56 -1.49
CA VAL A 300 -7.33 -7.28 -1.71
C VAL A 300 -7.55 -8.80 -1.66
N GLY A 301 -7.14 -9.51 -2.71
CA GLY A 301 -7.17 -10.97 -2.78
C GLY A 301 -8.55 -11.61 -2.80
N LYS A 302 -9.62 -10.84 -3.01
CA LYS A 302 -11.01 -11.32 -3.02
C LYS A 302 -11.71 -11.06 -4.36
N LEU A 303 -12.68 -11.91 -4.66
CA LEU A 303 -13.58 -11.70 -5.79
C LEU A 303 -14.56 -10.55 -5.49
N PRO A 304 -15.08 -9.83 -6.50
CA PRO A 304 -15.99 -8.70 -6.30
C PRO A 304 -17.29 -9.04 -5.56
N TRP A 305 -17.67 -10.32 -5.51
CA TRP A 305 -18.85 -10.80 -4.79
C TRP A 305 -18.54 -11.40 -3.42
N GLU A 306 -17.28 -11.41 -3.02
CA GLU A 306 -16.85 -11.74 -1.66
C GLU A 306 -16.73 -10.47 -0.83
N ARG A 307 -16.82 -10.61 0.49
CA ARG A 307 -16.69 -9.50 1.43
C ARG A 307 -15.64 -9.84 2.46
N LEU A 308 -14.95 -8.80 2.92
CA LEU A 308 -14.15 -8.89 4.13
C LEU A 308 -15.07 -9.16 5.31
N THR A 309 -14.65 -10.05 6.18
CA THR A 309 -15.39 -10.42 7.39
C THR A 309 -14.64 -9.99 8.65
N VAL A 310 -15.37 -9.86 9.76
CA VAL A 310 -14.78 -9.60 11.08
C VAL A 310 -13.82 -10.71 11.48
N ASP A 311 -14.13 -11.97 11.15
CA ASP A 311 -13.30 -13.12 11.51
C ASP A 311 -11.95 -13.09 10.77
N GLU A 312 -11.91 -12.63 9.53
CA GLU A 312 -10.67 -12.43 8.79
C GLU A 312 -9.81 -11.30 9.38
N ILE A 313 -10.44 -10.18 9.77
CA ILE A 313 -9.74 -9.10 10.48
C ILE A 313 -9.16 -9.62 11.79
N ARG A 314 -9.93 -10.38 12.57
CA ARG A 314 -9.46 -10.98 13.83
C ARG A 314 -8.36 -12.00 13.61
N ALA A 315 -8.45 -12.84 12.57
CA ALA A 315 -7.38 -13.78 12.23
C ALA A 315 -6.07 -13.04 11.93
N ASN A 316 -6.15 -11.91 11.22
CA ASN A 316 -5.01 -11.03 10.98
C ASN A 316 -4.49 -10.38 12.28
N CYS A 317 -5.37 -10.00 13.21
CA CYS A 317 -4.96 -9.56 14.54
C CYS A 317 -4.22 -10.68 15.31
N GLU A 318 -4.66 -11.93 15.21
CA GLU A 318 -3.98 -13.06 15.85
C GLU A 318 -2.58 -13.30 15.27
N LEU A 319 -2.37 -13.07 13.96
CA LEU A 319 -1.04 -13.10 13.35
C LEU A 319 -0.09 -12.06 13.96
N ILE A 320 -0.60 -10.86 14.28
CA ILE A 320 0.15 -9.79 14.95
C ILE A 320 0.45 -10.20 16.41
N LYS A 321 -0.56 -10.67 17.15
CA LYS A 321 -0.42 -11.08 18.56
C LYS A 321 0.56 -12.23 18.74
N ALA A 322 0.54 -13.22 17.84
CA ALA A 322 1.46 -14.35 17.86
C ALA A 322 2.93 -13.92 17.82
N ARG A 323 3.22 -12.75 17.24
CA ARG A 323 4.56 -12.15 17.14
C ARG A 323 4.89 -11.18 18.28
N LYS A 324 3.96 -10.96 19.21
CA LYS A 324 4.11 -10.06 20.37
C LYS A 324 4.49 -8.63 19.99
N ILE A 325 4.01 -8.17 18.83
CA ILE A 325 4.20 -6.80 18.33
C ILE A 325 3.68 -5.81 19.36
N LYS A 326 4.42 -4.72 19.57
CA LYS A 326 4.22 -3.74 20.66
C LYS A 326 3.72 -2.37 20.21
N LEU A 327 3.59 -2.18 18.91
CA LEU A 327 3.08 -0.96 18.33
C LEU A 327 2.21 -1.31 17.12
N VAL A 328 0.92 -1.00 17.19
CA VAL A 328 -0.04 -1.32 16.13
C VAL A 328 -0.80 -0.06 15.75
N GLY A 329 -0.86 0.27 14.47
CA GLY A 329 -1.60 1.42 13.97
C GLY A 329 -2.28 1.09 12.67
N LEU A 330 -3.58 1.35 12.59
CA LEU A 330 -4.38 1.17 11.38
C LEU A 330 -4.79 2.54 10.83
N SER A 331 -4.42 2.80 9.59
CA SER A 331 -4.77 4.03 8.87
C SER A 331 -6.27 4.07 8.57
N ALA A 332 -6.84 5.27 8.56
CA ALA A 332 -8.25 5.46 8.26
C ALA A 332 -8.53 5.85 6.80
N HIS A 333 -7.49 5.92 5.95
CA HIS A 333 -7.68 6.23 4.52
C HIS A 333 -8.39 5.08 3.78
N ASP A 334 -8.07 3.83 4.11
CA ASP A 334 -8.55 2.60 3.43
C ASP A 334 -9.31 1.63 4.35
N SER A 335 -9.28 1.87 5.67
CA SER A 335 -9.87 0.95 6.66
C SER A 335 -11.04 1.58 7.39
N SER A 336 -12.12 0.81 7.55
CA SER A 336 -13.40 1.29 8.08
C SER A 336 -13.34 1.59 9.59
N ASP A 337 -14.33 2.34 10.11
CA ASP A 337 -14.39 2.69 11.53
C ASP A 337 -14.55 1.44 12.40
N GLY A 338 -15.34 0.48 11.92
CA GLY A 338 -15.52 -0.84 12.51
C GLY A 338 -14.21 -1.63 12.55
N SER A 339 -13.42 -1.60 11.48
CA SER A 339 -12.10 -2.24 11.44
C SER A 339 -11.13 -1.61 12.43
N ILE A 340 -11.10 -0.28 12.51
CA ILE A 340 -10.29 0.45 13.50
C ILE A 340 -10.75 0.15 14.93
N ALA A 341 -12.06 0.06 15.16
CA ALA A 341 -12.60 -0.31 16.47
C ALA A 341 -12.22 -1.74 16.88
N ILE A 342 -12.24 -2.69 15.94
CA ILE A 342 -11.75 -4.06 16.18
C ILE A 342 -10.26 -4.02 16.55
N PHE A 343 -9.42 -3.34 15.78
CA PHE A 343 -8.00 -3.22 16.10
C PHE A 343 -7.75 -2.61 17.50
N LYS A 344 -8.49 -1.57 17.88
CA LYS A 344 -8.43 -0.99 19.23
C LYS A 344 -8.82 -1.99 20.33
N GLN A 345 -9.82 -2.82 20.06
CA GLN A 345 -10.26 -3.87 20.99
C GLN A 345 -9.23 -4.99 21.11
N GLU A 346 -8.63 -5.41 19.99
CA GLU A 346 -7.66 -6.50 19.95
C GLU A 346 -6.28 -6.09 20.49
N PHE A 347 -5.96 -4.79 20.51
CA PHE A 347 -4.67 -4.22 20.95
C PHE A 347 -4.86 -3.03 21.91
N PRO A 348 -5.47 -3.20 23.10
CA PRO A 348 -5.81 -2.08 23.97
C PRO A 348 -4.60 -1.30 24.48
N ASP A 349 -3.45 -1.96 24.64
CA ASP A 349 -2.21 -1.34 25.16
C ASP A 349 -1.22 -0.98 24.05
N GLU A 350 -1.27 -1.69 22.91
CA GLU A 350 -0.35 -1.51 21.78
C GLU A 350 -0.87 -0.58 20.67
N PHE A 351 -2.18 -0.30 20.62
CA PHE A 351 -2.77 0.48 19.55
C PHE A 351 -2.45 1.98 19.66
N VAL A 352 -1.99 2.57 18.56
CA VAL A 352 -1.82 4.03 18.40
C VAL A 352 -2.69 4.56 17.27
N ASN A 353 -3.24 5.77 17.45
CA ASN A 353 -3.99 6.41 16.37
C ASN A 353 -3.02 6.97 15.32
N ILE A 354 -3.33 6.75 14.04
CA ILE A 354 -2.67 7.43 12.93
C ILE A 354 -3.54 8.64 12.59
N ARG A 355 -3.07 9.85 12.93
CA ARG A 355 -3.76 11.10 12.67
C ARG A 355 -2.81 12.16 12.15
N VAL A 356 -3.26 12.95 11.18
CA VAL A 356 -2.46 14.03 10.60
C VAL A 356 -1.95 14.96 11.70
N GLY A 357 -0.63 15.13 11.75
CA GLY A 357 0.10 15.97 12.69
C GLY A 357 0.34 15.39 14.09
N GLU A 358 -0.18 14.19 14.39
CA GLU A 358 0.09 13.46 15.64
C GLU A 358 1.37 12.63 15.49
N ARG A 359 2.30 12.74 16.45
CA ARG A 359 3.62 12.11 16.37
C ARG A 359 3.57 10.72 17.01
N ILE A 360 3.98 9.70 16.27
CA ILE A 360 4.27 8.36 16.81
C ILE A 360 5.78 8.28 16.99
N PHE A 361 6.23 8.20 18.23
CA PHE A 361 7.64 8.34 18.58
C PHE A 361 8.14 7.16 19.40
N ILE A 362 9.33 6.67 19.05
CA ILE A 362 10.13 5.77 19.87
C ILE A 362 11.55 6.33 19.97
N GLY A 363 12.00 6.56 21.20
CA GLY A 363 13.38 6.90 21.50
C GLY A 363 13.83 6.17 22.77
N ASN A 364 15.15 6.21 23.00
CA ASN A 364 15.74 5.81 24.27
C ASN A 364 15.61 6.91 25.33
#